data_AF-A0A1R3IM48-F1
#
_entry.id   AF-A0A1R3IM48-F1
#
_cell.length_a   1.000
_cell.length_b   1.000
_cell.length_c   1.000
_cell.angle_alpha   90.00
_cell.angle_beta   90.00
_cell.angle_gamma   90.00
#
_symmetry.space_group_name_H-M   'P 1'
#
loop_
_entity.id
_entity.type
_entity.pdbx_description
1 polymer ?
#
loop_
_entity_poly.entity_id
_entity_poly.type
_entity_poly.pdbx_seq_one_letter_code
_entity_poly.pdbx_strand_id
1 'polypeptide(L)'
;MTCFYLILIILVSTLLYQAFASDEQVDLTKGFISLPLNRTYYHIQRPYNVPEAQRYSFIEGVHRCWVYSTDKPHTPTSKTKPRTEIAIHGYNYSSGVWQFEGYWYVPQGTSGFCIMQVFGASPPRATTLMLRVYNGSLTYYKSPVLVRDIYDKWFKLNVIHDVDAAKLKVYIDGNLKLEADGHGGTSHAFKYGVYAQDNDSYYMESRWKSIKVLRKCD
;
A
#
# COMPACT_ATOMS: atom_id res chain seq x y z
N MET A 1 52.80 20.32 -5.87
CA MET A 1 52.01 20.09 -4.64
C MET A 1 50.50 20.12 -4.89
N THR A 2 49.97 21.04 -5.69
CA THR A 2 48.52 21.18 -6.00
C THR A 2 47.86 19.95 -6.63
N CYS A 3 48.56 19.21 -7.50
CA CYS A 3 48.03 18.02 -8.16
C CYS A 3 47.77 16.85 -7.17
N PHE A 4 48.61 16.72 -6.13
CA PHE A 4 48.49 15.66 -5.12
C PHE A 4 47.26 15.85 -4.23
N TYR A 5 46.96 17.10 -3.85
CA TYR A 5 45.76 17.45 -3.09
C TYR A 5 44.48 17.22 -3.90
N LEU A 6 44.49 17.50 -5.21
CA LEU A 6 43.33 17.28 -6.08
C LEU A 6 43.01 15.78 -6.21
N ILE A 7 44.03 14.94 -6.38
CA ILE A 7 43.89 13.47 -6.44
C ILE A 7 43.36 12.93 -5.11
N LEU A 8 43.85 13.42 -3.97
CA LEU A 8 43.39 13.02 -2.66
C LEU A 8 41.91 13.37 -2.43
N ILE A 9 41.46 14.57 -2.85
CA ILE A 9 40.05 14.99 -2.73
C ILE A 9 39.14 14.12 -3.60
N ILE A 10 39.55 13.76 -4.81
CA ILE A 10 38.79 12.87 -5.70
C ILE A 10 38.71 11.45 -5.12
N LEU A 11 39.80 10.93 -4.56
CA LEU A 11 39.82 9.63 -3.89
C LEU A 11 38.92 9.59 -2.65
N VAL A 12 38.97 10.62 -1.81
CA VAL A 12 38.11 10.71 -0.62
C VAL A 12 36.63 10.86 -1.01
N SER A 13 36.32 11.66 -2.04
CA SER A 13 34.93 11.83 -2.48
C SER A 13 34.35 10.57 -3.16
N THR A 14 35.16 9.82 -3.92
CA THR A 14 34.74 8.52 -4.50
C THR A 14 34.58 7.44 -3.42
N LEU A 15 35.46 7.39 -2.42
CA LEU A 15 35.32 6.49 -1.27
C LEU A 15 34.08 6.82 -0.43
N LEU A 16 33.77 8.10 -0.21
CA LEU A 16 32.52 8.52 0.43
C LEU A 16 31.30 8.13 -0.40
N TYR A 17 31.32 8.34 -1.72
CA TYR A 17 30.25 7.90 -2.61
C TYR A 17 30.01 6.39 -2.56
N GLN A 18 31.08 5.59 -2.53
CA GLN A 18 30.97 4.13 -2.41
C GLN A 18 30.49 3.69 -1.03
N ALA A 19 30.89 4.38 0.04
CA ALA A 19 30.39 4.13 1.39
C ALA A 19 28.90 4.48 1.57
N PHE A 20 28.36 5.40 0.76
CA PHE A 20 26.92 5.69 0.71
C PHE A 20 26.15 4.84 -0.31
N ALA A 21 26.83 4.07 -1.17
CA ALA A 21 26.22 3.29 -2.24
C ALA A 21 25.97 1.82 -1.90
N SER A 22 26.31 1.36 -0.70
CA SER A 22 25.99 0.00 -0.24
C SER A 22 24.74 -0.01 0.65
N ASP A 23 23.59 0.33 0.06
CA ASP A 23 22.30 -0.10 0.62
C ASP A 23 22.07 -1.51 0.08
N GLU A 24 22.50 -2.53 0.85
CA GLU A 24 22.20 -3.91 0.51
C GLU A 24 20.69 -4.06 0.55
N GLN A 25 20.06 -3.98 -0.63
CA GLN A 25 18.61 -4.04 -0.75
C GLN A 25 18.15 -5.39 -0.20
N VAL A 26 17.58 -5.37 1.00
CA VAL A 26 17.05 -6.56 1.66
C VAL A 26 16.01 -7.17 0.74
N ASP A 27 16.23 -8.43 0.33
CA ASP A 27 15.23 -9.18 -0.39
C ASP A 27 14.04 -9.49 0.54
N LEU A 28 13.03 -8.61 0.48
CA LEU A 28 11.80 -8.71 1.26
C LEU A 28 10.93 -9.92 0.87
N THR A 29 11.28 -10.64 -0.20
CA THR A 29 10.58 -11.82 -0.67
C THR A 29 11.30 -13.11 -0.30
N LYS A 30 12.43 -13.04 0.43
CA LYS A 30 13.16 -14.22 0.88
C LYS A 30 12.27 -15.14 1.73
N GLY A 31 12.12 -16.39 1.27
CA GLY A 31 11.28 -17.40 1.91
C GLY A 31 9.79 -17.29 1.59
N PHE A 32 9.38 -16.33 0.76
CA PHE A 32 8.00 -16.21 0.30
C PHE A 32 7.77 -16.92 -1.04
N ILE A 33 6.59 -17.50 -1.19
CA ILE A 33 6.06 -17.93 -2.48
C ILE A 33 5.03 -16.90 -2.96
N SER A 34 5.14 -16.51 -4.23
CA SER A 34 4.12 -15.67 -4.87
C SER A 34 2.93 -16.53 -5.26
N LEU A 35 1.73 -16.13 -4.84
CA LEU A 35 0.48 -16.82 -5.17
C LEU A 35 -0.09 -16.28 -6.50
N PRO A 36 -0.80 -17.12 -7.28
CA PRO A 36 -1.41 -16.66 -8.52
C PRO A 36 -2.51 -15.62 -8.23
N LEU A 37 -2.46 -14.46 -8.88
CA LEU A 37 -3.46 -13.41 -8.67
C LEU A 37 -4.12 -13.07 -10.00
N ASN A 38 -5.38 -13.45 -10.14
CA ASN A 38 -6.23 -13.09 -11.27
C ASN A 38 -7.62 -12.64 -10.77
N ARG A 39 -8.51 -12.28 -11.69
CA ARG A 39 -9.83 -11.72 -11.38
C ARG A 39 -10.73 -12.61 -10.52
N THR A 40 -10.50 -13.92 -10.44
CA THR A 40 -11.30 -14.82 -9.57
C THR A 40 -10.92 -14.73 -8.10
N TYR A 41 -9.74 -14.19 -7.77
CA TYR A 41 -9.24 -14.08 -6.40
C TYR A 41 -9.62 -12.78 -5.70
N TYR A 42 -10.16 -11.81 -6.44
CA TYR A 42 -10.56 -10.53 -5.89
C TYR A 42 -11.86 -10.04 -6.48
N HIS A 43 -12.63 -9.32 -5.70
CA HIS A 43 -13.79 -8.58 -6.17
C HIS A 43 -13.54 -7.08 -6.03
N ILE A 44 -14.25 -6.31 -6.85
CA ILE A 44 -14.19 -4.85 -6.81
C ILE A 44 -15.38 -4.36 -6.01
N GLN A 45 -15.10 -3.81 -4.84
CA GLN A 45 -16.06 -3.00 -4.09
C GLN A 45 -16.15 -1.66 -4.79
N ARG A 46 -17.35 -1.24 -5.19
CA ARG A 46 -17.66 0.04 -5.85
C ARG A 46 -18.94 0.63 -5.25
N PRO A 47 -19.26 1.91 -5.44
CA PRO A 47 -20.57 2.44 -5.05
C PRO A 47 -21.70 1.57 -5.64
N TYR A 48 -22.64 1.12 -4.80
CA TYR A 48 -23.60 0.08 -5.19
C TYR A 48 -24.48 0.49 -6.39
N ASN A 49 -24.71 1.80 -6.56
CA ASN A 49 -25.56 2.38 -7.59
C ASN A 49 -24.79 2.88 -8.84
N VAL A 50 -23.48 2.64 -8.94
CA VAL A 50 -22.65 3.13 -10.05
C VAL A 50 -21.92 1.97 -10.72
N PRO A 51 -22.10 1.72 -12.03
CA PRO A 51 -21.43 0.62 -12.74
C PRO A 51 -19.92 0.58 -12.54
N GLU A 52 -19.32 -0.62 -12.57
CA GLU A 52 -17.88 -0.80 -12.31
C GLU A 52 -17.01 0.02 -13.26
N ALA A 53 -17.31 0.00 -14.56
CA ALA A 53 -16.55 0.74 -15.58
C ALA A 53 -16.55 2.26 -15.37
N GLN A 54 -17.44 2.81 -14.54
CA GLN A 54 -17.48 4.23 -14.22
C GLN A 54 -16.64 4.61 -13.00
N ARG A 55 -16.05 3.64 -12.29
CA ARG A 55 -15.23 3.85 -11.10
C ARG A 55 -13.95 3.02 -11.05
N TYR A 56 -13.82 2.07 -11.97
CA TYR A 56 -12.68 1.19 -12.12
C TYR A 56 -12.35 0.96 -13.59
N SER A 57 -11.06 0.81 -13.89
CA SER A 57 -10.59 0.26 -15.16
C SER A 57 -9.30 -0.55 -14.95
N PHE A 58 -9.05 -1.49 -15.86
CA PHE A 58 -7.79 -2.24 -15.94
C PHE A 58 -7.27 -2.16 -17.36
N ILE A 59 -6.26 -1.34 -17.58
CA ILE A 59 -5.70 -1.04 -18.91
C ILE A 59 -4.20 -1.21 -18.81
N GLU A 60 -3.61 -1.98 -19.72
CA GLU A 60 -2.15 -2.17 -19.81
C GLU A 60 -1.49 -2.59 -18.47
N GLY A 61 -2.17 -3.46 -17.71
CA GLY A 61 -1.67 -3.95 -16.42
C GLY A 61 -1.83 -2.97 -15.25
N VAL A 62 -2.50 -1.83 -15.46
CA VAL A 62 -2.75 -0.82 -14.43
C VAL A 62 -4.21 -0.85 -14.00
N HIS A 63 -4.45 -1.15 -12.73
CA HIS A 63 -5.72 -0.91 -12.07
C HIS A 63 -5.83 0.59 -11.78
N ARG A 64 -6.88 1.24 -12.26
CA ARG A 64 -7.24 2.61 -11.88
C ARG A 64 -8.55 2.55 -11.08
N CYS A 65 -8.55 3.11 -9.88
CA CYS A 65 -9.69 3.15 -8.99
C CYS A 65 -10.01 4.61 -8.66
N TRP A 66 -11.25 5.02 -8.79
CA TRP A 66 -11.67 6.35 -8.37
C TRP A 66 -13.06 6.36 -7.77
N VAL A 67 -13.35 7.39 -6.97
CA VAL A 67 -14.67 7.72 -6.44
C VAL A 67 -14.81 9.24 -6.29
N TYR A 68 -16.05 9.68 -6.17
CA TYR A 68 -16.39 11.02 -5.73
C TYR A 68 -16.87 11.00 -4.28
N SER A 69 -16.68 12.09 -3.55
CA SER A 69 -17.16 12.22 -2.16
C SER A 69 -18.69 12.10 -2.05
N THR A 70 -19.41 12.35 -3.15
CA THR A 70 -20.88 12.23 -3.24
C THR A 70 -21.38 10.84 -3.64
N ASP A 71 -20.48 9.91 -3.97
CA ASP A 71 -20.88 8.55 -4.30
C ASP A 71 -21.56 7.86 -3.12
N LYS A 72 -22.24 6.74 -3.38
CA LYS A 72 -22.82 5.92 -2.32
C LYS A 72 -21.80 4.92 -1.77
N PRO A 73 -22.06 4.34 -0.58
CA PRO A 73 -21.27 3.24 -0.04
C PRO A 73 -21.25 2.02 -0.99
N HIS A 74 -20.41 1.04 -0.68
CA HIS A 74 -20.29 -0.17 -1.51
C HIS A 74 -21.47 -1.15 -1.41
N THR A 75 -22.35 -0.98 -0.42
CA THR A 75 -23.64 -1.70 -0.31
C THR A 75 -24.73 -0.75 0.19
N PRO A 76 -26.02 -1.04 -0.08
CA PRO A 76 -27.13 -0.19 0.37
C PRO A 76 -27.23 -0.03 1.89
N THR A 77 -26.78 -1.03 2.66
CA THR A 77 -26.86 -1.05 4.13
C THR A 77 -25.61 -0.53 4.81
N SER A 78 -24.52 -0.31 4.07
CA SER A 78 -23.27 0.14 4.66
C SER A 78 -23.36 1.61 5.08
N LYS A 79 -22.91 1.92 6.30
CA LYS A 79 -22.75 3.30 6.79
C LYS A 79 -21.35 3.87 6.52
N THR A 80 -20.53 3.16 5.75
CA THR A 80 -19.15 3.58 5.44
C THR A 80 -19.11 4.57 4.30
N LYS A 81 -18.01 5.32 4.19
CA LYS A 81 -17.78 6.21 3.05
C LYS A 81 -17.59 5.46 1.71
N PRO A 82 -17.74 6.15 0.57
CA PRO A 82 -17.58 5.55 -0.76
C PRO A 82 -16.21 4.94 -0.99
N ARG A 83 -16.15 3.93 -1.84
CA ARG A 83 -14.90 3.29 -2.23
C ARG A 83 -14.98 2.68 -3.62
N THR A 84 -13.84 2.65 -4.28
CA THR A 84 -13.52 1.68 -5.30
C THR A 84 -12.26 0.95 -4.88
N GLU A 85 -12.43 -0.25 -4.33
CA GLU A 85 -11.34 -1.06 -3.78
C GLU A 85 -11.37 -2.46 -4.34
N ILE A 86 -10.20 -2.96 -4.73
CA ILE A 86 -9.95 -4.37 -4.96
C ILE A 86 -9.76 -5.03 -3.60
N ALA A 87 -10.60 -6.01 -3.29
CA ALA A 87 -10.52 -6.77 -2.06
C ALA A 87 -10.18 -8.23 -2.40
N ILE A 88 -9.00 -8.69 -1.95
CA ILE A 88 -8.45 -9.99 -2.31
C ILE A 88 -8.95 -11.05 -1.33
N HIS A 89 -10.18 -11.52 -1.55
CA HIS A 89 -10.81 -12.51 -0.67
C HIS A 89 -10.39 -13.96 -0.94
N GLY A 90 -9.82 -14.26 -2.12
CA GLY A 90 -9.35 -15.60 -2.46
C GLY A 90 -8.13 -16.06 -1.64
N TYR A 91 -7.55 -15.16 -0.84
CA TYR A 91 -6.40 -15.41 0.02
C TYR A 91 -6.63 -14.91 1.44
N ASN A 92 -7.85 -15.03 1.96
CA ASN A 92 -8.07 -14.75 3.37
C ASN A 92 -7.18 -15.65 4.24
N TYR A 93 -6.63 -15.08 5.30
CA TYR A 93 -5.65 -15.76 6.15
C TYR A 93 -5.87 -15.47 7.63
N SER A 94 -5.46 -16.41 8.48
CA SER A 94 -5.64 -16.34 9.94
C SER A 94 -4.37 -16.69 10.74
N SER A 95 -3.29 -17.05 10.06
CA SER A 95 -1.99 -17.44 10.64
C SER A 95 -0.87 -17.28 9.61
N GLY A 96 0.37 -17.44 10.06
CA GLY A 96 1.56 -17.36 9.21
C GLY A 96 1.94 -15.93 8.84
N VAL A 97 2.93 -15.82 7.96
CA VAL A 97 3.45 -14.53 7.47
C VAL A 97 3.02 -14.30 6.03
N TRP A 98 2.32 -13.20 5.80
CA TRP A 98 1.75 -12.83 4.52
C TRP A 98 2.28 -11.48 4.05
N GLN A 99 2.47 -11.34 2.74
CA GLN A 99 2.95 -10.11 2.14
C GLN A 99 2.06 -9.68 0.97
N PHE A 100 1.73 -8.40 0.94
CA PHE A 100 1.27 -7.72 -0.26
C PHE A 100 2.45 -6.95 -0.86
N GLU A 101 2.68 -7.10 -2.16
CA GLU A 101 3.62 -6.28 -2.94
C GLU A 101 2.87 -5.62 -4.10
N GLY A 102 3.18 -4.37 -4.39
CA GLY A 102 2.65 -3.69 -5.57
C GLY A 102 3.22 -2.30 -5.75
N TYR A 103 3.04 -1.74 -6.95
CA TYR A 103 3.35 -0.33 -7.20
C TYR A 103 2.08 0.48 -7.15
N TRP A 104 2.15 1.63 -6.49
CA TRP A 104 1.02 2.56 -6.38
C TRP A 104 1.39 3.95 -6.87
N TYR A 105 0.36 4.68 -7.31
CA TYR A 105 0.44 6.05 -7.79
C TYR A 105 -0.81 6.80 -7.37
N VAL A 106 -0.65 8.06 -6.98
CA VAL A 106 -1.75 8.97 -6.63
C VAL A 106 -1.58 10.26 -7.44
N PRO A 107 -2.58 10.66 -8.24
CA PRO A 107 -2.50 11.93 -8.95
C PRO A 107 -2.53 13.11 -7.98
N GLN A 108 -1.88 14.23 -8.33
CA GLN A 108 -2.03 15.45 -7.55
C GLN A 108 -3.50 15.93 -7.53
N GLY A 109 -3.91 16.53 -6.40
CA GLY A 109 -5.25 17.11 -6.25
C GLY A 109 -6.28 16.20 -5.58
N THR A 110 -5.88 15.01 -5.11
CA THR A 110 -6.73 14.13 -4.29
C THR A 110 -6.19 13.94 -2.87
N SER A 111 -7.07 13.86 -1.88
CA SER A 111 -6.71 13.71 -0.45
C SER A 111 -7.83 13.01 0.33
N GLY A 112 -7.54 12.58 1.55
CA GLY A 112 -8.52 12.08 2.51
C GLY A 112 -9.08 10.70 2.17
N PHE A 113 -8.23 9.78 1.71
CA PHE A 113 -8.67 8.42 1.40
C PHE A 113 -7.64 7.37 1.82
N CYS A 114 -8.12 6.16 2.08
CA CYS A 114 -7.29 4.99 2.31
C CYS A 114 -6.92 4.37 0.97
N ILE A 115 -5.62 4.14 0.78
CA ILE A 115 -5.08 3.55 -0.45
C ILE A 115 -4.89 2.03 -0.32
N MET A 116 -4.59 1.54 0.88
CA MET A 116 -4.35 0.13 1.18
C MET A 116 -4.78 -0.24 2.61
N GLN A 117 -5.35 -1.43 2.77
CA GLN A 117 -5.74 -1.99 4.07
C GLN A 117 -5.21 -3.41 4.25
N VAL A 118 -4.90 -3.75 5.51
CA VAL A 118 -5.08 -5.11 6.02
C VAL A 118 -6.40 -5.12 6.78
N PHE A 119 -7.44 -5.67 6.15
CA PHE A 119 -8.74 -5.87 6.78
C PHE A 119 -8.68 -7.03 7.77
N GLY A 120 -9.53 -7.01 8.80
CA GLY A 120 -9.51 -7.98 9.90
C GLY A 120 -8.76 -7.46 11.12
N ALA A 121 -9.42 -7.52 12.27
CA ALA A 121 -8.91 -7.16 13.59
C ALA A 121 -9.85 -7.74 14.66
N SER A 122 -9.41 -7.77 15.92
CA SER A 122 -10.29 -7.98 17.07
C SER A 122 -11.18 -6.75 17.31
N PRO A 123 -12.43 -6.92 17.77
CA PRO A 123 -13.29 -5.81 18.17
C PRO A 123 -12.60 -4.89 19.20
N PRO A 124 -12.85 -3.57 19.15
CA PRO A 124 -13.81 -2.85 18.31
C PRO A 124 -13.26 -2.43 16.93
N ARG A 125 -12.06 -2.89 16.56
CA ARG A 125 -11.41 -2.50 15.30
C ARG A 125 -11.89 -3.39 14.16
N ALA A 126 -11.88 -2.84 12.95
CA ALA A 126 -12.20 -3.59 11.72
C ALA A 126 -10.97 -3.88 10.86
N THR A 127 -9.82 -3.26 11.16
CA THR A 127 -8.61 -3.33 10.33
C THR A 127 -7.38 -3.43 11.22
N THR A 128 -6.39 -4.16 10.74
CA THR A 128 -5.04 -4.20 11.29
C THR A 128 -4.19 -3.05 10.73
N LEU A 129 -4.42 -2.67 9.47
CA LEU A 129 -3.71 -1.56 8.82
C LEU A 129 -4.66 -0.74 7.95
N MET A 130 -4.43 0.58 7.95
CA MET A 130 -4.85 1.46 6.86
C MET A 130 -3.69 2.39 6.50
N LEU A 131 -3.28 2.39 5.24
CA LEU A 131 -2.42 3.43 4.68
C LEU A 131 -3.32 4.48 4.04
N ARG A 132 -3.18 5.75 4.47
CA ARG A 132 -4.05 6.84 4.04
C ARG A 132 -3.26 7.95 3.38
N VAL A 133 -3.89 8.61 2.44
CA VAL A 133 -3.36 9.78 1.73
C VAL A 133 -3.99 11.02 2.33
N TYR A 134 -3.16 11.93 2.82
CA TYR A 134 -3.56 13.26 3.26
C TYR A 134 -2.57 14.29 2.72
N ASN A 135 -3.06 15.19 1.87
CA ASN A 135 -2.36 16.38 1.38
C ASN A 135 -0.92 16.08 0.92
N GLY A 136 -0.75 15.07 0.05
CA GLY A 136 0.53 14.69 -0.54
C GLY A 136 1.39 13.81 0.36
N SER A 137 0.86 13.38 1.51
CA SER A 137 1.55 12.49 2.43
C SER A 137 0.83 11.14 2.54
N LEU A 138 1.62 10.07 2.67
CA LEU A 138 1.15 8.74 3.05
C LEU A 138 1.30 8.59 4.56
N THR A 139 0.24 8.15 5.25
CA THR A 139 0.20 8.01 6.71
C THR A 139 -0.24 6.61 7.14
N TYR A 140 0.22 6.18 8.31
CA TYR A 140 -0.37 5.04 9.02
C TYR A 140 -1.63 5.51 9.76
N TYR A 141 -2.81 5.06 9.35
CA TYR A 141 -4.08 5.69 9.73
C TYR A 141 -3.97 7.22 9.56
N LYS A 142 -3.98 8.00 10.64
CA LYS A 142 -3.77 9.46 10.59
C LYS A 142 -2.33 9.89 10.93
N SER A 143 -1.54 9.04 11.58
CA SER A 143 -0.19 9.31 12.07
C SER A 143 0.53 8.00 12.45
N PRO A 144 1.85 7.87 12.23
CA PRO A 144 2.75 8.88 11.67
C PRO A 144 2.64 9.05 10.15
N VAL A 145 3.25 10.12 9.64
CA VAL A 145 3.56 10.27 8.22
C VAL A 145 4.70 9.32 7.86
N LEU A 146 4.48 8.46 6.88
CA LEU A 146 5.46 7.49 6.38
C LEU A 146 6.29 8.06 5.24
N VAL A 147 5.64 8.80 4.33
CA VAL A 147 6.26 9.40 3.14
C VAL A 147 5.54 10.72 2.80
N ARG A 148 6.28 11.72 2.32
CA ARG A 148 5.75 13.00 1.80
C ARG A 148 5.96 13.09 0.29
N ASP A 149 5.35 14.08 -0.34
CA ASP A 149 5.52 14.41 -1.77
C ASP A 149 5.24 13.22 -2.71
N ILE A 150 4.14 12.51 -2.42
CA ILE A 150 3.79 11.23 -3.06
C ILE A 150 3.05 11.37 -4.39
N TYR A 151 2.65 12.60 -4.76
CA TYR A 151 1.86 12.80 -5.96
C TYR A 151 2.67 12.58 -7.22
N ASP A 152 1.97 12.08 -8.24
CA ASP A 152 2.44 11.92 -9.61
C ASP A 152 3.72 11.07 -9.76
N LYS A 153 3.91 10.13 -8.82
CA LYS A 153 5.05 9.21 -8.78
C LYS A 153 4.58 7.79 -8.49
N TRP A 154 5.33 6.83 -8.99
CA TRP A 154 5.16 5.42 -8.64
C TRP A 154 6.07 5.07 -7.47
N PHE A 155 5.50 4.42 -6.46
CA PHE A 155 6.23 3.88 -5.31
C PHE A 155 6.01 2.39 -5.23
N LYS A 156 7.06 1.63 -4.90
CA LYS A 156 6.93 0.22 -4.53
C LYS A 156 6.46 0.14 -3.08
N LEU A 157 5.42 -0.64 -2.82
CA LEU A 157 4.89 -0.93 -1.49
C LEU A 157 5.06 -2.42 -1.20
N ASN A 158 5.61 -2.74 -0.02
CA ASN A 158 5.50 -4.06 0.59
C ASN A 158 4.83 -3.91 1.95
N VAL A 159 3.74 -4.65 2.20
CA VAL A 159 3.11 -4.78 3.51
C VAL A 159 3.23 -6.22 3.96
N ILE A 160 3.93 -6.46 5.06
CA ILE A 160 4.11 -7.78 5.65
C ILE A 160 3.30 -7.85 6.93
N HIS A 161 2.40 -8.82 7.03
CA HIS A 161 1.65 -9.13 8.25
C HIS A 161 2.10 -10.51 8.75
N ASP A 162 2.83 -10.51 9.85
CA ASP A 162 3.17 -11.71 10.62
C ASP A 162 2.07 -11.90 11.67
N VAL A 163 1.12 -12.77 11.36
CA VAL A 163 -0.05 -12.99 12.23
C VAL A 163 0.39 -13.67 13.53
N ASP A 164 1.33 -14.61 13.43
CA ASP A 164 1.77 -15.42 14.56
C ASP A 164 2.58 -14.61 15.57
N ALA A 165 3.39 -13.66 15.08
CA ALA A 165 4.11 -12.71 15.92
C ALA A 165 3.26 -11.48 16.31
N ALA A 166 2.04 -11.35 15.79
CA ALA A 166 1.19 -10.17 15.89
C ALA A 166 1.92 -8.87 15.50
N LYS A 167 2.65 -8.90 14.37
CA LYS A 167 3.43 -7.76 13.88
C LYS A 167 3.13 -7.42 12.43
N LEU A 168 3.21 -6.14 12.12
CA LEU A 168 3.05 -5.61 10.78
C LEU A 168 4.22 -4.71 10.41
N LYS A 169 4.72 -4.84 9.18
CA LYS A 169 5.78 -4.01 8.62
C LYS A 169 5.36 -3.41 7.28
N VAL A 170 5.68 -2.13 7.08
CA VAL A 170 5.44 -1.43 5.82
C VAL A 170 6.76 -0.92 5.27
N TYR A 171 7.05 -1.27 4.04
CA TYR A 171 8.22 -0.80 3.30
C TYR A 171 7.75 0.01 2.09
N ILE A 172 8.45 1.12 1.84
CA ILE A 172 8.27 1.93 0.63
C ILE A 172 9.62 2.01 -0.07
N ASP A 173 9.65 1.62 -1.35
CA ASP A 173 10.88 1.52 -2.15
C ASP A 173 11.99 0.75 -1.42
N GLY A 174 11.63 -0.40 -0.84
CA GLY A 174 12.56 -1.26 -0.09
C GLY A 174 12.92 -0.76 1.32
N ASN A 175 12.59 0.47 1.67
CA ASN A 175 12.93 1.07 2.96
C ASN A 175 11.83 0.83 4.00
N LEU A 176 12.17 0.30 5.18
CA LEU A 176 11.23 0.15 6.29
C LEU A 176 10.73 1.53 6.75
N LYS A 177 9.41 1.76 6.70
CA LYS A 177 8.77 3.01 7.15
C LYS A 177 7.94 2.84 8.41
N LEU A 178 7.47 1.63 8.69
CA LEU A 178 6.64 1.33 9.85
C LEU A 178 6.88 -0.09 10.32
N GLU A 179 7.04 -0.26 11.63
CA GLU A 179 6.73 -1.50 12.35
C GLU A 179 5.63 -1.19 13.37
N ALA A 180 4.57 -1.99 13.39
CA ALA A 180 3.42 -1.79 14.26
C ALA A 180 2.87 -3.14 14.74
N ASP A 181 2.09 -3.11 15.82
CA ASP A 181 1.41 -4.29 16.31
C ASP A 181 0.22 -4.66 15.41
N GLY A 182 0.02 -5.97 15.24
CA GLY A 182 -1.22 -6.52 14.71
C GLY A 182 -2.39 -6.18 15.63
N HIS A 183 -3.61 -6.09 15.09
CA HIS A 183 -4.80 -5.79 15.90
C HIS A 183 -5.61 -7.05 16.25
N GLY A 184 -4.99 -8.23 16.22
CA GLY A 184 -5.68 -9.52 16.44
C GLY A 184 -6.69 -9.84 15.36
N GLY A 185 -7.70 -10.67 15.67
CA GLY A 185 -8.71 -11.13 14.71
C GLY A 185 -8.45 -12.56 14.23
N THR A 186 -9.45 -13.15 13.58
CA THR A 186 -9.42 -14.55 13.13
C THR A 186 -9.43 -14.70 11.60
N SER A 187 -9.48 -13.58 10.88
CA SER A 187 -9.46 -13.58 9.42
C SER A 187 -9.01 -12.21 8.92
N HIS A 188 -8.05 -12.23 8.00
CA HIS A 188 -7.45 -11.06 7.40
C HIS A 188 -7.50 -11.12 5.89
N ALA A 189 -7.53 -9.94 5.25
CA ALA A 189 -7.49 -9.82 3.80
C ALA A 189 -6.78 -8.53 3.39
N PHE A 190 -6.01 -8.58 2.30
CA PHE A 190 -5.46 -7.38 1.69
C PHE A 190 -6.51 -6.69 0.83
N LYS A 191 -6.58 -5.36 0.94
CA LYS A 191 -7.42 -4.50 0.10
C LYS A 191 -6.61 -3.31 -0.38
N TYR A 192 -6.85 -2.87 -1.60
CA TYR A 192 -6.17 -1.71 -2.17
C TYR A 192 -7.07 -0.99 -3.18
N GLY A 193 -6.85 0.31 -3.37
CA GLY A 193 -7.66 1.15 -4.25
C GLY A 193 -7.91 2.52 -3.62
N VAL A 194 -9.17 2.94 -3.57
CA VAL A 194 -9.60 4.19 -2.95
C VAL A 194 -10.77 3.91 -2.02
N TYR A 195 -10.60 4.16 -0.73
CA TYR A 195 -11.71 4.21 0.23
C TYR A 195 -11.69 5.53 0.97
N ALA A 196 -12.65 6.40 0.64
CA ALA A 196 -12.77 7.72 1.22
C ALA A 196 -12.76 7.69 2.76
N GLN A 197 -12.05 8.63 3.37
CA GLN A 197 -11.90 8.82 4.81
C GLN A 197 -12.33 10.25 5.16
N ASP A 198 -12.01 10.72 6.36
CA ASP A 198 -12.18 12.13 6.72
C ASP A 198 -11.35 13.06 5.82
N ASN A 199 -11.83 14.29 5.62
CA ASN A 199 -11.18 15.33 4.80
C ASN A 199 -10.92 14.89 3.34
N ASP A 200 -11.85 14.14 2.77
CA ASP A 200 -11.83 13.67 1.39
C ASP A 200 -11.99 14.83 0.39
N SER A 201 -11.20 14.79 -0.68
CA SER A 201 -11.41 15.64 -1.85
C SER A 201 -12.67 15.22 -2.60
N TYR A 202 -13.22 16.12 -3.43
CA TYR A 202 -14.39 15.79 -4.25
C TYR A 202 -14.13 14.60 -5.16
N TYR A 203 -12.95 14.54 -5.78
CA TYR A 203 -12.49 13.42 -6.60
C TYR A 203 -11.32 12.74 -5.91
N MET A 204 -11.35 11.42 -5.82
CA MET A 204 -10.24 10.62 -5.29
C MET A 204 -9.87 9.50 -6.24
N GLU A 205 -8.57 9.35 -6.49
CA GLU A 205 -8.04 8.34 -7.41
C GLU A 205 -6.76 7.69 -6.85
N SER A 206 -6.60 6.40 -7.13
CA SER A 206 -5.31 5.72 -7.06
C SER A 206 -5.13 4.77 -8.25
N ARG A 207 -3.87 4.50 -8.58
CA ARG A 207 -3.48 3.54 -9.62
C ARG A 207 -2.52 2.52 -9.05
N TRP A 208 -2.61 1.29 -9.55
CA TRP A 208 -1.93 0.13 -9.01
C TRP A 208 -1.45 -0.81 -10.12
N LYS A 209 -0.23 -1.31 -10.03
CA LYS A 209 0.32 -2.28 -11.01
C LYS A 209 1.29 -3.28 -10.37
N SER A 210 1.52 -4.38 -11.07
CA SER A 210 2.43 -5.47 -10.67
C SER A 210 2.14 -6.00 -9.26
N ILE A 211 0.86 -6.28 -8.99
CA ILE A 211 0.38 -6.73 -7.68
C ILE A 211 0.73 -8.20 -7.45
N LYS A 212 1.28 -8.49 -6.27
CA LYS A 212 1.52 -9.85 -5.79
C LYS A 212 0.98 -10.01 -4.38
N VAL A 213 0.44 -11.20 -4.11
CA VAL A 213 0.20 -11.68 -2.76
C VAL A 213 1.15 -12.83 -2.54
N LEU A 214 1.92 -12.77 -1.47
CA LEU A 214 2.89 -13.78 -1.13
C LEU A 214 2.61 -14.32 0.26
N ARG A 215 2.96 -15.59 0.44
CA ARG A 215 2.90 -16.29 1.73
C ARG A 215 4.28 -16.84 2.02
N LYS A 216 4.76 -16.69 3.25
CA LYS A 216 6.01 -17.31 3.68
C LYS A 216 5.84 -18.82 3.78
N CYS A 217 6.77 -19.54 3.17
CA CYS A 217 6.92 -20.97 3.41
C CYS A 217 7.62 -21.17 4.75
N ASP A 218 7.13 -22.15 5.51
CA ASP A 218 7.81 -22.65 6.70
C ASP A 218 9.10 -23.37 6.30
#